data_AF-A0A166NEJ2-F1
#
_entry.id   AF-A0A166NEJ2-F1
#
_cell.length_a   1.000
_cell.length_b   1.000
_cell.length_c   1.000
_cell.angle_alpha   90.00
_cell.angle_beta   90.00
_cell.angle_gamma   90.00
#
_symmetry.space_group_name_H-M   'P 1'
#
loop_
_entity.id
_entity.type
_entity.pdbx_description
1 polymer ?
#
loop_
_entity_poly.entity_id
_entity_poly.type
_entity_poly.pdbx_seq_one_letter_code
_entity_poly.pdbx_strand_id
1 'polypeptide(L)'
;MGPVRKKDFAGVFGRAYLKAFTEDTIKAAFAATGLHPFNPDVIKEKQMKASLPTSTRSSFPLPQPSPVRAIITAMGTHPPTQFELSPTHFALASPREPQIDPALLPETPETPSKRMRLLYGTLATTSSGSLLVSKARLPSNYTPHQPVFETLPPLPQPEWSVLEKTPSSSRAALEAENTMLREQLGYSRDIIRVREAMDQGKNAQLILQHAELRKLKLTR
;
A
#
# COMPACT_ATOMS: atom_id res chain seq x y z
N MET A 1 -33.88 -25.44 26.36
CA MET A 1 -32.43 -25.18 26.51
C MET A 1 -32.24 -23.72 26.89
N GLY A 2 -31.53 -23.42 27.98
CA GLY A 2 -31.24 -22.04 28.36
C GLY A 2 -30.15 -21.42 27.48
N PRO A 3 -30.04 -20.08 27.40
CA PRO A 3 -28.99 -19.40 26.65
C PRO A 3 -27.61 -19.72 27.21
N VAL A 4 -26.68 -20.14 26.34
CA VAL A 4 -25.27 -20.44 26.69
C VAL A 4 -24.58 -19.17 27.16
N ARG A 5 -24.03 -19.17 28.37
CA ARG A 5 -23.28 -18.03 28.90
C ARG A 5 -21.80 -18.20 28.56
N LYS A 6 -21.07 -17.09 28.47
CA LYS A 6 -19.61 -17.09 28.20
C LYS A 6 -18.81 -18.01 29.14
N LYS A 7 -19.23 -18.11 30.40
CA LYS A 7 -18.62 -19.01 31.40
C LYS A 7 -18.80 -20.49 31.07
N ASP A 8 -19.88 -20.86 30.41
CA ASP A 8 -20.18 -22.25 30.04
C ASP A 8 -19.27 -22.68 28.88
N PHE A 9 -19.07 -21.80 27.89
CA PHE A 9 -18.11 -22.03 26.79
C PHE A 9 -16.67 -22.14 27.30
N ALA A 10 -16.23 -21.18 28.13
CA ALA A 10 -14.86 -21.20 28.67
C ALA A 10 -14.58 -22.46 29.49
N GLY A 11 -15.57 -22.94 30.27
CA GLY A 11 -15.42 -24.17 31.03
C GLY A 11 -15.32 -25.43 30.15
N VAL A 12 -16.12 -25.52 29.08
CA VAL A 12 -16.07 -26.66 28.15
C VAL A 12 -14.78 -26.63 27.33
N PHE A 13 -14.44 -25.48 26.72
CA PHE A 13 -13.23 -25.32 25.92
C PHE A 13 -11.98 -25.56 26.76
N GLY A 14 -11.88 -24.98 27.97
CA GLY A 14 -10.72 -25.15 28.84
C GLY A 14 -10.46 -26.61 29.21
N ARG A 15 -11.51 -27.37 29.56
CA ARG A 15 -11.39 -28.81 29.85
C ARG A 15 -10.97 -29.62 28.62
N ALA A 16 -11.55 -29.31 27.45
CA ALA A 16 -11.16 -29.97 26.20
C ALA A 16 -9.71 -29.64 25.81
N TYR A 17 -9.31 -28.38 25.96
CA TYR A 17 -7.96 -27.91 25.69
C TYR A 17 -6.93 -28.62 26.59
N LEU A 18 -7.14 -28.62 27.91
CA LEU A 18 -6.24 -29.30 28.85
C LEU A 18 -6.16 -30.81 28.62
N LYS A 19 -7.26 -31.44 28.16
CA LYS A 19 -7.27 -32.85 27.82
C LYS A 19 -6.55 -33.16 26.50
N ALA A 20 -6.59 -32.24 25.54
CA ALA A 20 -6.03 -32.42 24.20
C ALA A 20 -4.58 -31.93 24.05
N PHE A 21 -4.16 -30.92 24.83
CA PHE A 21 -2.81 -30.35 24.84
C PHE A 21 -2.00 -30.95 25.99
N THR A 22 -1.65 -32.23 25.85
CA THR A 22 -0.65 -32.88 26.73
C THR A 22 0.70 -32.88 26.03
N GLU A 23 1.77 -33.08 26.79
CA GLU A 23 3.12 -33.19 26.22
C GLU A 23 3.19 -34.29 25.15
N ASP A 24 2.52 -35.42 25.39
CA ASP A 24 2.49 -36.55 24.47
C ASP A 24 1.79 -36.22 23.15
N THR A 25 0.65 -35.51 23.18
CA THR A 25 -0.06 -35.14 21.95
C THR A 25 0.70 -34.07 21.16
N ILE A 26 1.37 -33.14 21.85
CA ILE A 26 2.24 -32.15 21.22
C ILE A 26 3.44 -32.83 20.56
N LYS A 27 4.12 -33.74 21.26
CA LYS A 27 5.22 -34.54 20.71
C LYS A 27 4.76 -35.41 19.55
N ALA A 28 3.60 -36.05 19.64
CA ALA A 28 3.02 -36.83 18.55
C ALA A 28 2.73 -35.96 17.31
N ALA A 29 2.20 -34.76 17.50
CA ALA A 29 1.95 -33.82 16.40
C ALA A 29 3.26 -33.36 15.74
N PHE A 30 4.30 -33.07 16.51
CA PHE A 30 5.62 -32.73 15.97
C PHE A 30 6.32 -33.92 15.31
N ALA A 31 6.14 -35.13 15.81
CA ALA A 31 6.65 -36.34 15.17
C ALA A 31 5.96 -36.56 13.82
N ALA A 32 4.65 -36.29 13.73
CA ALA A 32 3.88 -36.40 12.48
C ALA A 32 4.31 -35.39 11.40
N THR A 33 4.95 -34.28 11.78
CA THR A 33 5.55 -33.32 10.85
C THR A 33 7.05 -33.55 10.63
N GLY A 34 7.65 -34.53 11.31
CA GLY A 34 9.10 -34.78 11.25
C GLY A 34 9.94 -33.74 11.99
N LEU A 35 9.35 -32.92 12.85
CA LEU A 35 10.06 -31.88 13.59
C LEU A 35 10.72 -32.41 14.87
N HIS A 36 10.05 -33.29 15.61
CA HIS A 36 10.59 -33.83 16.87
C HIS A 36 10.20 -35.29 17.13
N PRO A 37 11.17 -36.22 17.22
CA PRO A 37 12.57 -36.04 16.82
C PRO A 37 12.65 -35.65 15.33
N PHE A 38 13.70 -34.90 14.95
CA PHE A 38 13.84 -34.44 13.57
C PHE A 38 13.97 -35.64 12.63
N ASN A 39 13.04 -35.77 11.68
CA ASN A 39 13.01 -36.82 10.68
C ASN A 39 12.45 -36.26 9.36
N PRO A 40 13.31 -35.95 8.38
CA PRO A 40 12.89 -35.36 7.12
C PRO A 40 12.07 -36.31 6.23
N ASP A 41 12.14 -37.63 6.47
CA ASP A 41 11.47 -38.64 5.64
C ASP A 41 9.97 -38.80 5.94
N VAL A 42 9.47 -38.10 6.96
CA VAL A 42 8.05 -38.17 7.38
C VAL A 42 7.12 -37.51 6.35
N ILE A 43 7.56 -36.41 5.72
CA ILE A 43 6.78 -35.72 4.68
C ILE A 43 7.13 -36.34 3.32
N LYS A 44 6.24 -37.20 2.82
CA LYS A 44 6.42 -37.81 1.50
C LYS A 44 6.14 -36.79 0.40
N GLU A 45 6.76 -36.95 -0.76
CA GLU A 45 6.51 -36.12 -1.96
C GLU A 45 5.02 -36.05 -2.32
N LYS A 46 4.27 -37.14 -2.12
CA LYS A 46 2.80 -37.18 -2.33
C LYS A 46 2.00 -36.26 -1.39
N GLN A 47 2.55 -35.92 -0.22
CA GLN A 47 1.95 -34.99 0.74
C GLN A 47 2.38 -33.53 0.49
N MET A 48 3.43 -33.32 -0.31
CA MET A 48 3.81 -32.01 -0.80
C MET A 48 2.81 -31.61 -1.90
N LYS A 49 1.80 -30.80 -1.53
CA LYS A 49 0.98 -30.15 -2.55
C LYS A 49 1.87 -29.17 -3.29
N ALA A 50 2.07 -29.38 -4.59
CA ALA A 50 2.78 -28.42 -5.44
C ALA A 50 2.16 -27.04 -5.18
N SER A 51 3.00 -26.06 -4.86
CA SER A 51 2.54 -24.67 -4.77
C SER A 51 1.82 -24.34 -6.07
N LEU A 52 0.52 -24.03 -6.00
CA LEU A 52 -0.22 -23.71 -7.20
C LEU A 52 0.48 -22.52 -7.88
N PRO A 53 0.79 -22.58 -9.19
CA PRO A 53 1.37 -21.45 -9.92
C PRO A 53 0.43 -20.22 -9.98
N THR A 54 -0.76 -20.32 -9.39
CA THR A 54 -1.70 -19.22 -9.17
C THR A 54 -1.55 -18.53 -7.81
N SER A 55 -0.61 -18.96 -6.95
CA SER A 55 -0.44 -18.39 -5.60
C SER A 55 0.03 -16.93 -5.59
N THR A 56 0.37 -16.34 -6.74
CA THR A 56 0.66 -14.90 -6.90
C THR A 56 0.39 -14.45 -8.34
N ARG A 57 -0.83 -14.67 -8.86
CA ARG A 57 -1.30 -13.91 -10.04
C ARG A 57 -1.98 -12.63 -9.61
N SER A 58 -1.22 -11.73 -9.01
CA SER A 58 -1.66 -10.35 -8.90
C SER A 58 -1.08 -9.57 -10.07
N SER A 59 -1.94 -9.06 -10.94
CA SER A 59 -1.53 -8.06 -11.92
C SER A 59 -0.90 -6.89 -11.18
N PHE A 60 0.24 -6.40 -11.65
CA PHE A 60 0.89 -5.23 -11.09
C PHE A 60 0.37 -3.96 -11.79
N PRO A 61 0.17 -2.84 -11.07
CA PRO A 61 0.25 -2.69 -9.61
C PRO A 61 -0.86 -3.46 -8.89
N LEU A 62 -0.61 -3.88 -7.63
CA LEU A 62 -1.63 -4.59 -6.85
C LEU A 62 -2.88 -3.73 -6.73
N PRO A 63 -4.09 -4.32 -6.77
CA PRO A 63 -5.31 -3.56 -6.56
C PRO A 63 -5.29 -2.95 -5.14
N GLN A 64 -5.06 -1.64 -5.07
CA GLN A 64 -5.08 -0.90 -3.81
C GLN A 64 -6.50 -0.85 -3.23
N PRO A 65 -6.68 -0.87 -1.90
CA PRO A 65 -7.98 -0.71 -1.27
C PRO A 65 -8.68 0.58 -1.75
N SER A 66 -10.00 0.55 -1.86
CA SER A 66 -10.82 1.70 -2.30
C SER A 66 -10.44 3.05 -1.64
N PRO A 67 -10.24 3.16 -0.31
CA PRO A 67 -9.85 4.44 0.30
C PRO A 67 -8.45 4.90 -0.09
N VAL A 68 -7.51 3.98 -0.32
CA VAL A 68 -6.16 4.31 -0.81
C VAL A 68 -6.23 4.86 -2.22
N ARG A 69 -7.03 4.23 -3.10
CA ARG A 69 -7.29 4.74 -4.46
C ARG A 69 -7.92 6.14 -4.44
N ALA A 70 -8.87 6.39 -3.54
CA ALA A 70 -9.48 7.71 -3.40
C ALA A 70 -8.45 8.79 -3.01
N ILE A 71 -7.52 8.47 -2.10
CA ILE A 71 -6.41 9.38 -1.74
C ILE A 71 -5.47 9.60 -2.92
N ILE A 72 -5.07 8.54 -3.63
CA ILE A 72 -4.22 8.67 -4.84
C ILE A 72 -4.90 9.56 -5.87
N THR A 73 -6.20 9.38 -6.13
CA THR A 73 -6.96 10.22 -7.06
C THR A 73 -7.01 11.68 -6.60
N ALA A 74 -7.35 11.94 -5.33
CA ALA A 74 -7.41 13.31 -4.80
C ALA A 74 -6.07 14.04 -4.83
N MET A 75 -4.96 13.33 -4.62
CA MET A 75 -3.62 13.90 -4.67
C MET A 75 -3.12 14.04 -6.12
N GLY A 76 -3.50 13.11 -7.00
CA GLY A 76 -3.10 13.10 -8.41
C GLY A 76 -3.82 14.12 -9.28
N THR A 77 -5.06 14.50 -8.94
CA THR A 77 -5.77 15.57 -9.66
C THR A 77 -5.13 16.94 -9.48
N HIS A 78 -4.26 17.11 -8.47
CA HIS A 78 -3.61 18.37 -8.16
C HIS A 78 -2.12 18.16 -7.84
N PRO A 79 -1.25 18.06 -8.86
CA PRO A 79 0.19 18.01 -8.62
C PRO A 79 0.62 19.23 -7.81
N PRO A 80 1.58 19.11 -6.87
CA PRO A 80 2.11 20.25 -6.13
C PRO A 80 2.51 21.34 -7.12
N THR A 81 1.88 22.52 -6.99
CA THR A 81 2.25 23.67 -7.81
C THR A 81 3.69 24.04 -7.45
N GLN A 82 4.43 24.58 -8.42
CA GLN A 82 5.83 24.99 -8.25
C GLN A 82 6.04 25.92 -7.02
N PHE A 83 4.98 26.61 -6.60
CA PHE A 83 4.91 27.41 -5.37
C PHE A 83 5.10 26.59 -4.08
N GLU A 84 4.56 25.37 -3.99
CA GLU A 84 4.71 24.49 -2.81
C GLU A 84 6.10 23.84 -2.71
N LEU A 85 6.81 23.72 -3.84
CA LEU A 85 8.14 23.10 -3.92
C LEU A 85 9.28 24.09 -3.63
N SER A 86 8.98 25.39 -3.55
CA SER A 86 9.97 26.43 -3.26
C SER A 86 10.22 26.52 -1.75
N PRO A 87 11.46 26.30 -1.26
CA PRO A 87 11.80 26.30 0.17
C PRO A 87 11.64 27.67 0.86
N THR A 88 11.27 28.71 0.11
CA THR A 88 11.27 30.11 0.55
C THR A 88 9.94 30.56 1.22
N HIS A 89 8.90 29.73 1.25
CA HIS A 89 7.53 30.17 1.60
C HIS A 89 7.04 29.85 3.02
N PHE A 90 7.90 29.56 3.99
CA PHE A 90 7.49 29.53 5.42
C PHE A 90 7.24 30.94 6.02
N ALA A 91 6.88 31.93 5.18
CA ALA A 91 6.60 33.29 5.63
C ALA A 91 5.18 33.38 6.24
N LEU A 92 5.16 33.73 7.52
CA LEU A 92 4.01 34.04 8.38
C LEU A 92 2.85 34.71 7.60
N ALA A 93 1.75 33.97 7.40
CA ALA A 93 0.54 34.51 6.82
C ALA A 93 -0.14 35.47 7.81
N SER A 94 -0.16 36.76 7.45
CA SER A 94 -0.99 37.79 8.09
C SER A 94 -2.39 37.81 7.44
N PRO A 95 -3.48 37.94 8.21
CA PRO A 95 -4.83 37.88 7.67
C PRO A 95 -5.27 39.25 7.13
N ARG A 96 -5.29 39.40 5.80
CA ARG A 96 -6.12 40.41 5.13
C ARG A 96 -6.80 39.76 3.92
N GLU A 97 -8.11 39.59 4.00
CA GLU A 97 -8.96 39.21 2.88
C GLU A 97 -9.28 40.45 2.01
N PRO A 98 -8.97 40.44 0.71
CA PRO A 98 -9.64 41.30 -0.26
C PRO A 98 -10.86 40.57 -0.85
N GLN A 99 -12.01 41.24 -0.87
CA GLN A 99 -13.19 40.82 -1.63
C GLN A 99 -12.88 40.91 -3.13
N ILE A 100 -12.97 39.80 -3.86
CA ILE A 100 -12.77 39.72 -5.31
C ILE A 100 -13.99 39.08 -5.97
N ASP A 101 -14.40 39.69 -7.09
CA ASP A 101 -15.53 39.38 -7.97
C ASP A 101 -15.52 37.91 -8.49
N PRO A 102 -16.63 37.14 -8.37
CA PRO A 102 -16.67 35.70 -8.69
C PRO A 102 -16.62 35.36 -10.19
N ALA A 103 -16.64 36.34 -11.10
CA ALA A 103 -16.67 36.10 -12.55
C ALA A 103 -15.28 36.13 -13.24
N LEU A 104 -14.21 36.45 -12.50
CA LEU A 104 -12.85 36.63 -13.03
C LEU A 104 -11.81 35.73 -12.34
N LEU A 105 -12.16 34.52 -11.92
CA LEU A 105 -11.17 33.62 -11.32
C LEU A 105 -10.38 32.87 -12.42
N PRO A 106 -9.12 33.27 -12.73
CA PRO A 106 -8.15 32.31 -13.23
C PRO A 106 -8.03 31.20 -12.19
N GLU A 107 -7.68 29.98 -12.61
CA GLU A 107 -7.49 28.83 -11.73
C GLU A 107 -6.81 29.25 -10.42
N THR A 108 -7.61 29.32 -9.36
CA THR A 108 -7.14 29.87 -8.09
C THR A 108 -6.00 29.00 -7.58
N PRO A 109 -4.93 29.61 -7.04
CA PRO A 109 -3.82 28.85 -6.49
C PRO A 109 -4.35 27.84 -5.48
N GLU A 110 -4.06 26.57 -5.76
CA GLU A 110 -4.42 25.40 -4.98
C GLU A 110 -3.93 25.56 -3.55
N THR A 111 -4.80 26.01 -2.64
CA THR A 111 -4.44 26.09 -1.22
C THR A 111 -4.45 24.70 -0.59
N PRO A 112 -3.58 24.42 0.40
CA PRO A 112 -3.62 23.16 1.15
C PRO A 112 -5.01 22.82 1.71
N SER A 113 -5.79 23.83 2.09
CA SER A 113 -7.18 23.69 2.56
C SER A 113 -8.11 23.12 1.48
N LYS A 114 -7.95 23.54 0.22
CA LYS A 114 -8.75 23.03 -0.90
C LYS A 114 -8.41 21.56 -1.18
N ARG A 115 -7.12 21.21 -1.18
CA ARG A 115 -6.63 19.83 -1.33
C ARG A 115 -7.18 18.93 -0.24
N MET A 116 -7.12 19.39 1.01
CA MET A 116 -7.68 18.67 2.15
C MET A 116 -9.18 18.44 1.97
N ARG A 117 -9.95 19.45 1.54
CA ARG A 117 -11.39 19.32 1.29
C ARG A 117 -11.71 18.27 0.21
N LEU A 118 -10.92 18.22 -0.87
CA LEU A 118 -11.06 17.21 -1.93
C LEU A 118 -10.73 15.81 -1.43
N LEU A 119 -9.69 15.68 -0.60
CA LEU A 119 -9.34 14.42 0.06
C LEU A 119 -10.49 13.94 0.97
N TYR A 120 -11.07 14.81 1.79
CA TYR A 120 -12.24 14.48 2.60
C TYR A 120 -13.44 14.07 1.74
N GLY A 121 -13.71 14.80 0.65
CA GLY A 121 -14.80 14.51 -0.28
C GLY A 121 -14.66 13.16 -0.97
N THR A 122 -13.47 12.85 -1.49
CA THR A 122 -13.18 11.57 -2.15
C THR A 122 -13.16 10.39 -1.18
N LEU A 123 -12.67 10.56 0.05
CA LEU A 123 -12.78 9.53 1.08
C LEU A 123 -14.24 9.25 1.45
N ALA A 124 -15.08 10.28 1.52
CA ALA A 124 -16.50 10.15 1.85
C ALA A 124 -17.29 9.28 0.86
N THR A 125 -16.83 9.15 -0.40
CA THR A 125 -17.50 8.30 -1.40
C THR A 125 -17.14 6.82 -1.27
N THR A 126 -16.14 6.48 -0.45
CA THR A 126 -15.72 5.09 -0.23
C THR A 126 -16.41 4.49 1.00
N SER A 127 -16.75 3.20 0.95
CA SER A 127 -17.45 2.53 2.06
C SER A 127 -16.66 2.58 3.37
N SER A 128 -15.34 2.44 3.31
CA SER A 128 -14.49 2.44 4.51
C SER A 128 -13.88 3.81 4.84
N GLY A 129 -13.62 4.66 3.85
CA GLY A 129 -13.15 6.03 4.08
C GLY A 129 -14.24 6.98 4.60
N SER A 130 -15.52 6.74 4.25
CA SER A 130 -16.66 7.49 4.82
C SER A 130 -16.73 7.38 6.35
N LEU A 131 -16.36 6.21 6.87
CA LEU A 131 -16.23 5.97 8.30
C LEU A 131 -15.07 6.72 8.93
N LEU A 132 -14.10 7.24 8.19
CA LEU A 132 -12.99 8.04 8.74
C LEU A 132 -13.33 9.52 8.80
N VAL A 133 -14.07 10.00 7.81
CA VAL A 133 -14.41 11.42 7.68
C VAL A 133 -15.72 11.80 8.36
N SER A 134 -16.60 10.82 8.63
CA SER A 134 -17.86 11.05 9.35
C SER A 134 -17.65 11.35 10.83
N LYS A 135 -18.67 11.93 11.48
CA LYS A 135 -18.72 12.09 12.95
C LYS A 135 -19.06 10.78 13.69
N ALA A 136 -19.42 9.72 12.96
CA ALA A 136 -19.76 8.43 13.56
C ALA A 136 -18.54 7.84 14.27
N ARG A 137 -18.76 7.25 15.45
CA ARG A 137 -17.71 6.53 16.19
C ARG A 137 -17.35 5.25 15.43
N LEU A 138 -16.08 4.86 15.50
CA LEU A 138 -15.67 3.56 14.97
C LEU A 138 -16.29 2.46 15.85
N PRO A 139 -16.90 1.41 15.25
CA PRO A 139 -17.45 0.32 16.03
C PRO A 139 -16.32 -0.48 16.71
N SER A 140 -16.62 -1.17 17.80
CA SER A 140 -15.62 -1.93 18.58
C SER A 140 -14.99 -3.09 17.81
N ASN A 141 -15.64 -3.57 16.74
CA ASN A 141 -15.13 -4.60 15.83
C ASN A 141 -14.41 -4.01 14.60
N TYR A 142 -14.18 -2.69 14.55
CA TYR A 142 -13.47 -2.06 13.45
C TYR A 142 -12.03 -2.59 13.39
N THR A 143 -11.65 -3.10 12.22
CA THR A 143 -10.28 -3.56 11.95
C THR A 143 -9.62 -2.53 11.02
N PRO A 144 -8.49 -1.90 11.42
CA PRO A 144 -7.72 -1.01 10.56
C PRO A 144 -7.32 -1.69 9.25
N HIS A 145 -7.18 -0.92 8.17
CA HIS A 145 -6.74 -1.49 6.90
C HIS A 145 -5.30 -2.02 7.02
N GLN A 146 -5.10 -3.27 6.60
CA GLN A 146 -3.76 -3.84 6.53
C GLN A 146 -2.95 -3.15 5.42
N PRO A 147 -1.69 -2.77 5.69
CA PRO A 147 -0.82 -2.23 4.65
C PRO A 147 -0.61 -3.25 3.54
N VAL A 148 -0.65 -2.79 2.29
CA VAL A 148 -0.35 -3.60 1.12
C VAL A 148 1.12 -3.38 0.77
N PHE A 149 1.93 -4.39 1.05
CA PHE A 149 3.35 -4.40 0.68
C PHE A 149 3.51 -4.95 -0.73
N GLU A 150 3.87 -4.06 -1.65
CA GLU A 150 4.16 -4.41 -3.03
C GLU A 150 5.66 -4.71 -3.20
N THR A 151 5.96 -5.80 -3.91
CA THR A 151 7.31 -6.07 -4.40
C THR A 151 7.41 -5.58 -5.85
N LEU A 152 8.58 -5.06 -6.22
CA LEU A 152 8.82 -4.63 -7.60
C LEU A 152 8.62 -5.84 -8.53
N PRO A 153 7.85 -5.69 -9.63
CA PRO A 153 7.79 -6.73 -10.62
C PRO A 153 9.18 -6.96 -11.23
N PRO A 154 9.48 -8.16 -11.74
CA PRO A 154 10.70 -8.41 -12.48
C PRO A 154 10.68 -7.58 -13.76
N LEU A 155 11.32 -6.41 -13.72
CA LEU A 155 11.50 -5.52 -14.86
C LEU A 155 12.90 -5.70 -15.45
N PRO A 156 13.06 -5.57 -16.78
CA PRO A 156 14.38 -5.56 -17.40
C PRO A 156 15.21 -4.42 -16.81
N GLN A 157 16.41 -4.74 -16.32
CA GLN A 157 17.31 -3.71 -15.79
C GLN A 157 18.02 -3.02 -16.95
N PRO A 158 18.14 -1.67 -16.91
CA PRO A 158 18.88 -0.95 -17.92
C PRO A 158 20.38 -1.28 -17.84
N GLU A 159 20.96 -1.59 -18.98
CA GLU A 159 22.39 -1.79 -19.16
C GLU A 159 23.12 -0.44 -19.20
N TRP A 160 23.61 0.00 -18.04
CA TRP A 160 24.33 1.27 -17.91
C TRP A 160 25.71 1.26 -18.56
N SER A 161 26.27 0.06 -18.83
CA SER A 161 27.54 -0.15 -19.52
C SER A 161 27.58 0.49 -20.91
N VAL A 162 26.41 0.76 -21.51
CA VAL A 162 26.30 1.45 -22.82
C VAL A 162 26.84 2.89 -22.74
N LEU A 163 26.76 3.54 -21.58
CA LEU A 163 27.24 4.92 -21.40
C LEU A 163 28.77 5.03 -21.28
N GLU A 164 29.46 3.91 -21.04
CA GLU A 164 30.92 3.86 -20.88
C GLU A 164 31.65 3.66 -22.20
N LYS A 165 30.91 3.41 -23.30
CA LYS A 165 31.49 3.17 -24.61
C LYS A 165 32.07 4.46 -25.18
N THR A 166 33.24 4.34 -25.83
CA THR A 166 33.83 5.45 -26.56
C THR A 166 32.98 5.79 -27.79
N PRO A 167 32.77 7.08 -28.10
CA PRO A 167 31.92 7.49 -29.20
C PRO A 167 32.50 6.96 -30.52
N SER A 168 31.68 6.22 -31.25
CA SER A 168 32.09 5.65 -32.53
C SER A 168 32.22 6.74 -33.59
N SER A 169 33.27 6.67 -34.42
CA SER A 169 33.47 7.67 -35.50
C SER A 169 32.65 7.39 -36.75
N SER A 170 32.05 6.19 -36.88
CA SER A 170 31.25 5.83 -38.05
C SER A 170 29.76 6.10 -37.84
N ARG A 171 29.10 6.61 -38.88
CA ARG A 171 27.66 6.93 -38.86
C ARG A 171 26.80 5.71 -38.50
N ALA A 172 27.06 4.56 -39.10
CA ALA A 172 26.29 3.34 -38.86
C ALA A 172 26.41 2.87 -37.39
N ALA A 173 27.60 2.97 -36.79
CA ALA A 173 27.78 2.62 -35.38
C ALA A 173 27.05 3.60 -34.44
N LEU A 174 27.07 4.90 -34.75
CA LEU A 174 26.33 5.91 -34.00
C LEU A 174 24.81 5.71 -34.07
N GLU A 175 24.28 5.28 -35.22
CA GLU A 175 22.85 4.98 -35.39
C GLU A 175 22.43 3.74 -34.57
N ALA A 176 23.27 2.70 -34.55
CA ALA A 176 23.06 1.51 -33.73
C ALA A 176 23.11 1.84 -32.22
N GLU A 177 24.09 2.64 -31.80
CA GLU A 177 24.23 3.12 -30.42
C GLU A 177 23.02 3.95 -29.98
N ASN A 178 22.55 4.88 -30.82
CA ASN A 178 21.33 5.66 -30.55
C ASN A 178 20.10 4.77 -30.35
N THR A 179 20.00 3.69 -31.12
CA THR A 179 18.88 2.75 -31.03
C THR A 179 18.91 2.01 -29.69
N MET A 180 20.08 1.51 -29.30
CA MET A 180 20.30 0.89 -27.99
C MET A 180 19.99 1.86 -26.85
N LEU A 181 20.50 3.08 -26.89
CA LEU A 181 20.25 4.09 -25.85
C LEU A 181 18.77 4.42 -25.69
N ARG A 182 18.02 4.53 -26.80
CA ARG A 182 16.56 4.74 -26.75
C ARG A 182 15.82 3.58 -26.08
N GLU A 183 16.25 2.36 -26.35
CA GLU A 183 15.70 1.17 -25.71
C GLU A 183 15.97 1.16 -24.19
N GLN A 184 17.22 1.43 -23.78
CA GLN A 184 17.62 1.51 -22.37
C GLN A 184 16.91 2.65 -21.62
N LEU A 185 16.71 3.79 -22.28
CA LEU A 185 15.89 4.89 -21.75
C LEU A 185 14.41 4.48 -21.61
N GLY A 186 13.90 3.66 -22.52
CA GLY A 186 12.58 3.05 -22.43
C GLY A 186 12.42 2.23 -21.14
N TYR A 187 13.35 1.31 -20.88
CA TYR A 187 13.36 0.49 -19.66
C TYR A 187 13.45 1.34 -18.39
N SER A 188 14.35 2.32 -18.37
CA SER A 188 14.51 3.24 -17.24
C SER A 188 13.23 4.02 -16.94
N ARG A 189 12.55 4.53 -17.99
CA ARG A 189 11.28 5.24 -17.86
C ARG A 189 10.19 4.35 -17.27
N ASP A 190 10.12 3.09 -17.69
CA ASP A 190 9.11 2.16 -17.19
C ASP A 190 9.36 1.78 -15.72
N ILE A 191 10.63 1.59 -15.33
CA ILE A 191 11.01 1.39 -13.92
C ILE A 191 10.62 2.60 -13.06
N ILE A 192 10.91 3.82 -13.52
CA ILE A 192 10.56 5.05 -12.79
C ILE A 192 9.05 5.14 -12.60
N ARG A 193 8.27 4.95 -13.66
CA ARG A 193 6.80 4.96 -13.58
C ARG A 193 6.24 3.94 -12.60
N VAL A 194 6.77 2.73 -12.62
CA VAL A 194 6.37 1.67 -11.69
C VAL A 194 6.70 2.07 -10.24
N ARG A 195 7.91 2.59 -9.98
CA ARG A 195 8.30 3.04 -8.64
C ARG A 195 7.45 4.21 -8.16
N GLU A 196 7.20 5.21 -9.00
CA GLU A 196 6.34 6.35 -8.67
C GLU A 196 4.93 5.90 -8.28
N ALA A 197 4.35 4.95 -9.03
CA ALA A 197 3.04 4.39 -8.69
C ALA A 197 3.05 3.65 -7.34
N MET A 198 4.10 2.87 -7.05
CA MET A 198 4.26 2.20 -5.76
C MET A 198 4.37 3.20 -4.62
N ASP A 199 5.18 4.23 -4.79
CA ASP A 199 5.43 5.23 -3.75
C ASP A 199 4.19 6.09 -3.49
N GLN A 200 3.41 6.41 -4.54
CA GLN A 200 2.07 7.00 -4.38
C GLN A 200 1.16 6.09 -3.55
N GLY A 201 1.14 4.78 -3.84
CA GLY A 201 0.39 3.80 -3.06
C GLY A 201 0.79 3.76 -1.58
N LYS A 202 2.09 3.69 -1.29
CA LYS A 202 2.63 3.69 0.07
C LYS A 202 2.28 4.99 0.82
N ASN A 203 2.45 6.15 0.18
CA ASN A 203 2.13 7.44 0.77
C ASN A 203 0.63 7.57 1.09
N ALA A 204 -0.24 7.11 0.19
CA ALA A 204 -1.67 7.09 0.43
C ALA A 204 -2.07 6.16 1.59
N GLN A 205 -1.42 4.99 1.71
CA GLN A 205 -1.61 4.10 2.86
C GLN A 205 -1.19 4.76 4.19
N LEU A 206 -0.08 5.49 4.22
CA LEU A 206 0.36 6.22 5.42
C LEU A 206 -0.66 7.28 5.85
N ILE A 207 -1.20 8.05 4.90
CA ILE A 207 -2.24 9.05 5.18
C ILE A 207 -3.49 8.37 5.75
N LEU A 208 -3.90 7.24 5.16
CA LEU A 208 -5.07 6.47 5.62
C LEU A 208 -4.88 5.96 7.06
N GLN A 209 -3.74 5.30 7.34
CA GLN A 209 -3.42 4.78 8.66
C GLN A 209 -3.35 5.89 9.70
N HIS A 210 -2.78 7.04 9.35
CA HIS A 210 -2.77 8.20 10.24
C HIS A 210 -4.19 8.69 10.57
N ALA A 211 -5.09 8.74 9.58
CA ALA A 211 -6.49 9.11 9.80
C ALA A 211 -7.23 8.11 10.71
N GLU A 212 -7.01 6.81 10.50
CA GLU A 212 -7.55 5.74 11.36
C GLU A 212 -7.09 5.87 12.80
N LEU A 213 -5.78 6.02 13.02
CA LEU A 213 -5.20 6.18 14.35
C LEU A 213 -5.74 7.41 15.07
N ARG A 214 -5.88 8.53 14.37
CA ARG A 214 -6.45 9.76 14.94
C ARG A 214 -7.90 9.54 15.35
N LYS A 215 -8.69 8.84 14.54
CA LYS A 215 -10.11 8.58 14.85
C LYS A 215 -10.28 7.59 16.00
N LEU A 216 -9.45 6.55 16.07
CA LEU A 216 -9.44 5.61 17.21
C LEU A 216 -9.13 6.32 18.53
N LYS A 217 -8.21 7.29 18.53
CA LYS A 217 -7.90 8.10 19.73
C LYS A 217 -9.08 8.96 20.19
N LEU A 218 -9.87 9.52 19.27
CA LEU A 218 -11.05 10.32 19.60
C LEU A 218 -12.25 9.50 20.09
N THR A 219 -12.19 8.17 19.94
CA THR A 219 -13.28 7.26 20.31
C THR A 219 -13.07 6.64 21.70
N ARG A 220 -11.90 6.84 22.30
CA ARG A 220 -11.57 6.47 23.69
C ARG A 220 -11.85 7.64 24.62
#